data_AF-A0A3Q8TXG9-F1
#
_entry.id   AF-A0A3Q8TXG9-F1
#
_cell.length_a   1.000
_cell.length_b   1.000
_cell.length_c   1.000
_cell.angle_alpha   90.00
_cell.angle_beta   90.00
_cell.angle_gamma   90.00
#
_symmetry.space_group_name_H-M   'P 1'
#
loop_
_entity.id
_entity.type
_entity.pdbx_description
1 polymer ?
#
loop_
_entity_poly.entity_id
_entity_poly.type
_entity_poly.pdbx_seq_one_letter_code
_entity_poly.pdbx_strand_id
1 'polypeptide(L)'
;MDKLEWDWVQTQKHNRDGSFSTQSARRATLALSARQLRELGYRNLRADRVAQKHLRALVGKWKGDGLSPATIKNRMAHLRWACEKAGRPGVAGLRNDDLGIERRQYIARESRATALTVGALQQVHDRHIQFSLRLQAEFGLRREESIKFRVAEADRGTDRIALAASWCKGGRAREILIRTPEQKALLRELHDFCGTSSLIPAHLSYAQQLKRYEYQTNAAGLHKNHGLRHLYAQTRYLQLTGRQCPAVQRTLSTQAHLVGGENGWFGQVIRPIPQLPEGLTSAGLDDRDARQIITEELGHGRISITNSYLGSTRG
;
A
#
# COMPACT_ATOMS: atom_id res chain seq x y z
N MET A 1 15.59 5.61 29.79
CA MET A 1 14.48 4.94 29.09
C MET A 1 13.28 4.91 30.02
N ASP A 2 12.08 5.23 29.54
CA ASP A 2 10.87 5.18 30.37
C ASP A 2 10.59 3.73 30.85
N LYS A 3 10.07 3.53 32.07
CA LYS A 3 9.85 2.18 32.64
C LYS A 3 8.87 1.35 31.80
N LEU A 4 7.82 1.99 31.28
CA LEU A 4 6.82 1.35 30.44
C LEU A 4 7.39 1.02 29.06
N GLU A 5 8.17 1.96 28.49
CA GLU A 5 8.88 1.73 27.22
C GLU A 5 9.79 0.51 27.34
N TRP A 6 10.58 0.42 28.40
CA TRP A 6 11.47 -0.71 28.64
C TRP A 6 10.69 -2.02 28.71
N ASP A 7 9.62 -2.08 29.52
CA ASP A 7 8.80 -3.29 29.66
C ASP A 7 8.26 -3.76 28.30
N TRP A 8 7.63 -2.87 27.55
CA TRP A 8 7.06 -3.19 26.24
C TRP A 8 8.13 -3.63 25.22
N VAL A 9 9.30 -2.98 25.21
CA VAL A 9 10.40 -3.35 24.32
C VAL A 9 10.97 -4.71 24.69
N GLN A 10 11.14 -5.04 25.99
CA GLN A 10 11.61 -6.36 26.40
C GLN A 10 10.59 -7.45 26.05
N THR A 11 9.29 -7.24 26.32
CA THR A 11 8.23 -8.19 25.97
C THR A 11 8.27 -8.56 24.48
N GLN A 12 8.54 -7.59 23.61
CA GLN A 12 8.64 -7.84 22.17
C GLN A 12 9.84 -8.68 21.76
N LYS A 13 10.99 -8.59 22.45
CA LYS A 13 12.14 -9.46 22.17
C LYS A 13 11.79 -10.93 22.38
N HIS A 14 10.98 -11.21 23.40
CA HIS A 14 10.53 -12.56 23.75
C HIS A 14 9.26 -13.00 23.00
N ASN A 15 8.60 -12.09 22.25
CA ASN A 15 7.38 -12.37 21.50
C ASN A 15 7.47 -11.80 20.07
N ARG A 16 8.08 -12.57 19.16
CA ARG A 16 8.38 -12.16 17.78
C ARG A 16 7.20 -12.34 16.82
N ASP A 17 6.00 -11.99 17.27
CA ASP A 17 4.76 -12.19 16.51
C ASP A 17 4.67 -11.25 15.30
N GLY A 18 4.44 -11.81 14.11
CA GLY A 18 4.29 -11.08 12.85
C GLY A 18 5.60 -10.79 12.12
N SER A 19 5.52 -10.15 10.95
CA SER A 19 6.68 -9.84 10.11
C SER A 19 7.70 -8.91 10.79
N PHE A 20 8.95 -8.88 10.32
CA PHE A 20 9.96 -7.93 10.81
C PHE A 20 9.49 -6.47 10.74
N SER A 21 8.77 -6.10 9.67
CA SER A 21 8.17 -4.77 9.54
C SER A 21 7.07 -4.51 10.58
N THR A 22 6.26 -5.52 10.91
CA THR A 22 5.24 -5.43 11.96
C THR A 22 5.88 -5.27 13.33
N GLN A 23 6.93 -6.04 13.63
CA GLN A 23 7.70 -5.92 14.87
C GLN A 23 8.35 -4.53 14.98
N SER A 24 8.95 -4.02 13.91
CA SER A 24 9.54 -2.67 13.91
C SER A 24 8.49 -1.57 14.15
N ALA A 25 7.37 -1.60 13.44
CA ALA A 25 6.28 -0.64 13.60
C ALA A 25 5.65 -0.69 15.01
N ARG A 26 5.51 -1.91 15.56
CA ARG A 26 5.06 -2.13 16.92
C ARG A 26 6.01 -1.49 17.92
N ARG A 27 7.31 -1.76 17.83
CA ARG A 27 8.33 -1.18 18.71
C ARG A 27 8.28 0.35 18.71
N ALA A 28 8.24 0.96 17.52
CA ALA A 28 8.14 2.41 17.37
C ALA A 28 6.86 2.97 18.01
N THR A 29 5.73 2.29 17.81
CA THR A 29 4.44 2.69 18.40
C THR A 29 4.45 2.59 19.92
N LEU A 30 5.01 1.52 20.49
CA LEU A 30 5.05 1.32 21.94
C LEU A 30 5.97 2.34 22.59
N ALA A 31 7.15 2.62 22.02
CA ALA A 31 8.04 3.68 22.49
C ALA A 31 7.38 5.06 22.46
N LEU A 32 6.71 5.41 21.34
CA LEU A 32 5.95 6.65 21.22
C LEU A 32 4.86 6.74 22.30
N SER A 33 4.10 5.66 22.49
CA SER A 33 2.97 5.63 23.41
C SER A 33 3.41 5.77 24.87
N ALA A 34 4.53 5.13 25.25
CA ALA A 34 5.08 5.26 26.59
C ALA A 34 5.52 6.71 26.88
N ARG A 35 6.24 7.32 25.94
CA ARG A 35 6.63 8.73 26.03
C ARG A 35 5.40 9.65 26.16
N GLN A 36 4.38 9.46 25.33
CA GLN A 36 3.18 10.30 25.35
C GLN A 36 2.34 10.10 26.61
N LEU A 37 2.28 8.89 27.18
CA LEU A 37 1.64 8.67 28.47
C LEU A 37 2.35 9.44 29.59
N ARG A 38 3.68 9.46 29.57
CA ARG A 38 4.47 10.26 30.52
C ARG A 38 4.22 11.76 30.36
N GLU A 39 4.17 12.26 29.12
CA GLU A 39 3.82 13.66 28.81
C GLU A 39 2.42 14.03 29.30
N LEU A 40 1.47 13.09 29.24
CA LEU A 40 0.11 13.23 29.78
C LEU A 40 0.03 13.07 31.31
N GLY A 41 1.16 12.95 32.02
CA GLY A 41 1.22 12.88 33.47
C GLY A 41 1.23 11.47 34.06
N TYR A 42 1.12 10.41 33.25
CA TYR A 42 1.20 9.02 33.72
C TYR A 42 2.67 8.59 33.90
N ARG A 43 3.30 9.05 34.98
CA ARG A 43 4.70 8.76 35.33
C ARG A 43 4.83 7.40 36.02
N ASN A 44 6.00 6.77 35.91
CA ASN A 44 6.34 5.49 36.55
C ASN A 44 5.40 4.31 36.20
N LEU A 45 4.67 4.41 35.10
CA LEU A 45 3.76 3.35 34.65
C LEU A 45 4.55 2.09 34.28
N ARG A 46 3.98 0.93 34.59
CA ARG A 46 4.51 -0.40 34.28
C ARG A 46 3.51 -1.14 33.39
N ALA A 47 3.98 -2.06 32.55
CA ALA A 47 3.12 -2.72 31.57
C ALA A 47 1.94 -3.49 32.21
N ASP A 48 2.17 -4.14 33.35
CA ASP A 48 1.18 -4.86 34.16
C ASP A 48 0.15 -3.93 34.84
N ARG A 49 0.42 -2.62 34.90
CA ARG A 49 -0.47 -1.60 35.46
C ARG A 49 -1.17 -0.76 34.40
N VAL A 50 -0.98 -1.07 33.13
CA VAL A 50 -1.74 -0.43 32.05
C VAL A 50 -3.23 -0.72 32.22
N ALA A 51 -4.07 0.29 32.01
CA ALA A 51 -5.50 0.28 32.27
C ALA A 51 -6.21 1.03 31.14
N GLN A 52 -7.52 0.84 31.03
CA GLN A 52 -8.32 1.46 29.95
C GLN A 52 -8.18 2.99 29.90
N LYS A 53 -8.02 3.66 31.07
CA LYS A 53 -7.78 5.12 31.14
C LYS A 53 -6.54 5.56 30.35
N HIS A 54 -5.48 4.76 30.31
CA HIS A 54 -4.25 5.08 29.59
C HIS A 54 -4.47 4.98 28.06
N LEU A 55 -5.19 3.95 27.61
CA LEU A 55 -5.56 3.81 26.19
C LEU A 55 -6.49 4.95 25.75
N ARG A 56 -7.47 5.31 26.59
CA ARG A 56 -8.37 6.46 26.35
C ARG A 56 -7.59 7.76 26.25
N ALA A 57 -6.64 8.02 27.14
CA ALA A 57 -5.81 9.22 27.11
C ALA A 57 -4.96 9.31 25.83
N LEU A 58 -4.33 8.20 25.41
CA LEU A 58 -3.58 8.15 24.15
C LEU A 58 -4.47 8.41 22.93
N VAL A 59 -5.64 7.77 22.86
CA VAL A 59 -6.59 7.99 21.75
C VAL A 59 -7.10 9.42 21.75
N GLY A 60 -7.43 9.99 22.91
CA GLY A 60 -7.84 11.38 23.07
C GLY A 60 -6.78 12.34 22.54
N LYS A 61 -5.52 12.13 22.95
CA LYS A 61 -4.38 12.89 22.42
C LYS A 61 -4.27 12.76 20.90
N TRP A 62 -4.28 11.55 20.35
CA TRP A 62 -4.12 11.36 18.91
C TRP A 62 -5.25 11.96 18.09
N LYS A 63 -6.48 11.96 18.61
CA LYS A 63 -7.60 12.68 18.01
C LYS A 63 -7.39 14.18 18.04
N GLY A 64 -6.97 14.73 19.19
CA GLY A 64 -6.63 16.15 19.33
C GLY A 64 -5.49 16.59 18.40
N ASP A 65 -4.52 15.70 18.17
CA ASP A 65 -3.41 15.88 17.22
C ASP A 65 -3.85 15.71 15.74
N GLY A 66 -5.15 15.44 15.46
CA GLY A 66 -5.68 15.30 14.10
C GLY A 66 -5.26 14.03 13.36
N LEU A 67 -4.85 12.97 14.06
CA LEU A 67 -4.45 11.73 13.39
C LEU A 67 -5.63 11.03 12.71
N SER A 68 -5.37 10.48 11.52
CA SER A 68 -6.39 9.71 10.82
C SER A 68 -6.90 8.51 11.63
N PRO A 69 -8.18 8.12 11.48
CA PRO A 69 -8.73 6.91 12.09
C PRO A 69 -7.92 5.66 11.73
N ALA A 70 -7.27 5.65 10.56
CA ALA A 70 -6.43 4.55 10.15
C ALA A 70 -5.17 4.42 11.01
N THR A 71 -4.48 5.54 11.23
CA THR A 71 -3.28 5.60 12.07
C THR A 71 -3.61 5.20 13.51
N ILE A 72 -4.69 5.74 14.08
CA ILE A 72 -5.12 5.42 15.45
C ILE A 72 -5.40 3.92 15.61
N LYS A 73 -6.13 3.30 14.67
CA LYS A 73 -6.41 1.85 14.71
C LYS A 73 -5.16 0.99 14.62
N ASN A 74 -4.18 1.39 13.79
CA ASN A 74 -2.91 0.67 13.70
C ASN A 74 -2.16 0.74 15.04
N ARG A 75 -2.10 1.92 15.66
CA ARG A 75 -1.47 2.08 16.98
C ARG A 75 -2.18 1.25 18.04
N MET A 76 -3.52 1.27 18.05
CA MET A 76 -4.34 0.47 18.96
C MET A 76 -4.11 -1.03 18.79
N ALA A 77 -3.88 -1.54 17.57
CA ALA A 77 -3.56 -2.95 17.37
C ALA A 77 -2.26 -3.35 18.10
N HIS A 78 -1.24 -2.49 18.05
CA HIS A 78 0.01 -2.70 18.78
C HIS A 78 -0.15 -2.59 20.29
N LEU A 79 -0.94 -1.62 20.77
CA LEU A 79 -1.24 -1.48 22.20
C LEU A 79 -2.04 -2.65 22.76
N ARG A 80 -3.03 -3.17 22.02
CA ARG A 80 -3.80 -4.35 22.44
C ARG A 80 -2.91 -5.57 22.58
N TRP A 81 -2.07 -5.82 21.57
CA TRP A 81 -1.06 -6.88 21.64
C TRP A 81 -0.16 -6.71 22.88
N ALA A 82 0.31 -5.49 23.17
CA ALA A 82 1.17 -5.25 24.32
C ALA A 82 0.44 -5.45 25.66
N CYS A 83 -0.83 -5.05 25.75
CA CYS A 83 -1.67 -5.29 26.92
C CYS A 83 -1.92 -6.79 27.14
N GLU A 84 -2.20 -7.54 26.07
CA GLU A 84 -2.39 -8.99 26.11
C GLU A 84 -1.13 -9.68 26.66
N LYS A 85 0.05 -9.36 26.12
CA LYS A 85 1.33 -9.92 26.59
C LYS A 85 1.72 -9.47 28.00
N ALA A 86 1.18 -8.36 28.49
CA ALA A 86 1.37 -7.88 29.86
C ALA A 86 0.36 -8.46 30.86
N GLY A 87 -0.45 -9.45 30.47
CA GLY A 87 -1.47 -10.04 31.35
C GLY A 87 -2.66 -9.11 31.61
N ARG A 88 -2.98 -8.23 30.64
CA ARG A 88 -4.08 -7.25 30.73
C ARG A 88 -5.17 -7.50 29.67
N PRO A 89 -5.79 -8.70 29.61
CA PRO A 89 -6.77 -9.04 28.57
C PRO A 89 -8.01 -8.14 28.61
N GLY A 90 -8.50 -7.74 29.79
CA GLY A 90 -9.63 -6.79 29.91
C GLY A 90 -9.32 -5.37 29.40
N VAL A 91 -8.03 -5.02 29.26
CA VAL A 91 -7.59 -3.76 28.65
C VAL A 91 -7.39 -3.95 27.14
N ALA A 92 -6.81 -5.08 26.73
CA ALA A 92 -6.65 -5.46 25.33
C ALA A 92 -8.00 -5.61 24.60
N GLY A 93 -9.04 -6.06 25.30
CA GLY A 93 -10.39 -6.24 24.76
C GLY A 93 -11.15 -4.95 24.44
N LEU A 94 -10.64 -3.78 24.83
CA LEU A 94 -11.32 -2.51 24.60
C LEU A 94 -11.46 -2.23 23.08
N ARG A 95 -12.70 -2.12 22.59
CA ARG A 95 -13.00 -2.03 21.17
C ARG A 95 -12.76 -0.62 20.65
N ASN A 96 -12.65 -0.49 19.33
CA ASN A 96 -12.49 0.82 18.69
C ASN A 96 -13.68 1.73 18.95
N ASP A 97 -14.89 1.16 18.98
CA ASP A 97 -16.14 1.89 19.19
C ASP A 97 -16.21 2.42 20.63
N ASP A 98 -15.76 1.63 21.62
CA ASP A 98 -15.64 2.08 23.03
C ASP A 98 -14.70 3.27 23.20
N LEU A 99 -13.74 3.42 22.28
CA LEU A 99 -12.75 4.52 22.22
C LEU A 99 -13.22 5.67 21.30
N GLY A 100 -14.41 5.55 20.71
CA GLY A 100 -14.98 6.47 19.73
C GLY A 100 -14.12 6.61 18.46
N ILE A 101 -13.33 5.60 18.08
CA ILE A 101 -12.45 5.69 16.91
C ILE A 101 -13.28 5.43 15.65
N GLU A 102 -13.42 6.45 14.82
CA GLU A 102 -14.23 6.41 13.59
C GLU A 102 -13.93 5.20 12.68
N ARG A 103 -14.95 4.77 11.94
CA ARG A 103 -14.81 3.71 10.93
C ARG A 103 -13.94 4.18 9.77
N ARG A 104 -13.09 3.28 9.26
CA ARG A 104 -12.23 3.62 8.11
C ARG A 104 -13.10 3.68 6.86
N GLN A 105 -12.97 4.75 6.08
CA GLN A 105 -13.53 4.80 4.74
C GLN A 105 -12.57 4.09 3.77
N TYR A 106 -13.01 2.95 3.22
CA TYR A 106 -12.21 2.14 2.29
C TYR A 106 -12.54 2.41 0.82
N ILE A 107 -13.60 3.17 0.56
CA ILE A 107 -14.02 3.57 -0.78
C ILE A 107 -13.20 4.78 -1.20
N ALA A 108 -12.49 4.68 -2.33
CA ALA A 108 -11.85 5.83 -2.95
C ALA A 108 -12.92 6.81 -3.43
N ARG A 109 -12.82 8.06 -2.96
CA ARG A 109 -13.64 9.16 -3.48
C ARG A 109 -13.13 9.61 -4.84
N GLU A 110 -11.82 9.80 -4.96
CA GLU A 110 -11.12 10.26 -6.16
C GLU A 110 -9.98 9.30 -6.52
N SER A 111 -9.54 9.36 -7.78
CA SER A 111 -8.37 8.65 -8.26
C SER A 111 -7.10 9.11 -7.54
N ARG A 112 -6.33 8.12 -7.09
CA ARG A 112 -4.96 8.28 -6.55
C ARG A 112 -3.90 7.79 -7.53
N ALA A 113 -4.28 7.65 -8.80
CA ALA A 113 -3.38 7.20 -9.84
C ALA A 113 -2.21 8.17 -10.04
N THR A 114 -1.07 7.60 -10.43
CA THR A 114 0.12 8.32 -10.88
C THR A 114 0.63 7.59 -12.11
N ALA A 115 1.19 8.33 -13.07
CA ALA A 115 1.84 7.74 -14.25
C ALA A 115 3.35 7.71 -14.05
N LEU A 116 4.01 6.71 -14.62
CA LEU A 116 5.46 6.65 -14.69
C LEU A 116 5.92 7.35 -15.96
N THR A 117 6.34 8.62 -15.86
CA THR A 117 6.84 9.36 -17.01
C THR A 117 8.26 8.92 -17.37
N VAL A 118 8.63 8.96 -18.65
CA VAL A 118 9.99 8.69 -19.13
C VAL A 118 11.02 9.55 -18.40
N GLY A 119 10.76 10.85 -18.25
CA GLY A 119 11.66 11.78 -17.55
C GLY A 119 11.93 11.36 -16.10
N ALA A 120 10.89 11.11 -15.30
CA ALA A 120 11.06 10.65 -13.92
C ALA A 120 11.77 9.28 -13.83
N LEU A 121 11.53 8.38 -14.78
CA LEU A 121 12.22 7.09 -14.83
C LEU A 121 13.71 7.23 -15.15
N GLN A 122 14.08 8.17 -16.03
CA GLN A 122 15.48 8.46 -16.38
C GLN A 122 16.27 9.06 -15.20
N GLN A 123 15.60 9.75 -14.26
CA GLN A 123 16.22 10.24 -13.03
C GLN A 123 16.57 9.12 -12.02
N VAL A 124 16.05 7.90 -12.23
CA VAL A 124 16.39 6.74 -11.42
C VAL A 124 17.55 5.98 -12.08
N HIS A 125 18.77 6.11 -11.57
CA HIS A 125 19.94 5.52 -12.22
C HIS A 125 20.10 4.01 -12.01
N ASP A 126 19.52 3.45 -10.95
CA ASP A 126 19.59 2.00 -10.70
C ASP A 126 18.59 1.24 -11.58
N ARG A 127 19.13 0.44 -12.51
CA ARG A 127 18.34 -0.33 -13.47
C ARG A 127 17.39 -1.34 -12.82
N HIS A 128 17.76 -1.92 -11.67
CA HIS A 128 16.85 -2.82 -10.93
C HIS A 128 15.62 -2.07 -10.40
N ILE A 129 15.80 -0.81 -9.97
CA ILE A 129 14.71 0.05 -9.51
C ILE A 129 13.85 0.49 -10.70
N GLN A 130 14.44 0.85 -11.84
CA GLN A 130 13.70 1.18 -13.05
C GLN A 130 12.76 0.03 -13.48
N PHE A 131 13.28 -1.21 -13.53
CA PHE A 131 12.47 -2.39 -13.84
C PHE A 131 11.39 -2.65 -12.78
N SER A 132 11.70 -2.46 -11.50
CA SER A 132 10.71 -2.57 -10.42
C SER A 132 9.55 -1.57 -10.59
N LEU A 133 9.83 -0.34 -11.02
CA LEU A 133 8.81 0.68 -11.30
C LEU A 133 7.97 0.30 -12.52
N ARG A 134 8.61 -0.16 -13.60
CA ARG A 134 7.93 -0.60 -14.83
C ARG A 134 7.01 -1.79 -14.56
N LEU A 135 7.43 -2.79 -13.79
CA LEU A 135 6.57 -3.91 -13.37
C LEU A 135 5.34 -3.45 -12.55
N GLN A 136 5.49 -2.42 -11.71
CA GLN A 136 4.35 -1.83 -10.99
C GLN A 136 3.37 -1.11 -11.92
N ALA A 137 3.88 -0.42 -12.95
CA ALA A 137 3.06 0.27 -13.94
C ALA A 137 2.34 -0.71 -14.88
N GLU A 138 3.09 -1.65 -15.45
CA GLU A 138 2.63 -2.55 -16.52
C GLU A 138 1.79 -3.71 -16.01
N PHE A 139 2.13 -4.28 -14.85
CA PHE A 139 1.43 -5.45 -14.29
C PHE A 139 0.70 -5.14 -12.98
N GLY A 140 0.72 -3.88 -12.53
CA GLY A 140 0.07 -3.48 -11.29
C GLY A 140 0.70 -4.16 -10.07
N LEU A 141 1.94 -4.64 -10.11
CA LEU A 141 2.56 -5.36 -8.98
C LEU A 141 2.64 -4.47 -7.72
N ARG A 142 2.71 -5.09 -6.54
CA ARG A 142 3.10 -4.34 -5.32
C ARG A 142 4.60 -4.08 -5.37
N ARG A 143 5.05 -2.98 -4.74
CA ARG A 143 6.49 -2.65 -4.60
C ARG A 143 7.36 -3.83 -4.15
N GLU A 144 6.92 -4.58 -3.14
CA GLU A 144 7.67 -5.75 -2.67
C GLU A 144 7.70 -6.88 -3.70
N GLU A 145 6.57 -7.13 -4.37
CA GLU A 145 6.46 -8.14 -5.43
C GLU A 145 7.34 -7.77 -6.63
N SER A 146 7.38 -6.50 -7.03
CA SER A 146 8.21 -6.03 -8.14
C SER A 146 9.71 -6.10 -7.80
N ILE A 147 10.12 -5.75 -6.58
CA ILE A 147 11.53 -5.85 -6.16
C ILE A 147 11.98 -7.31 -6.09
N LYS A 148 11.10 -8.21 -5.64
CA LYS A 148 11.39 -9.66 -5.54
C LYS A 148 11.16 -10.43 -6.83
N PHE A 149 10.68 -9.77 -7.88
CA PHE A 149 10.27 -10.41 -9.12
C PHE A 149 11.43 -11.17 -9.75
N ARG A 150 11.15 -12.40 -10.20
CA ARG A 150 12.07 -13.26 -10.95
C ARG A 150 11.42 -13.63 -12.27
N VAL A 151 11.98 -13.14 -13.36
CA VAL A 151 11.36 -13.28 -14.69
C VAL A 151 11.33 -14.74 -15.16
N ALA A 152 12.41 -15.50 -14.97
CA ALA A 152 12.47 -16.91 -15.37
C ALA A 152 11.44 -17.81 -14.65
N GLU A 153 11.00 -17.45 -13.45
CA GLU A 153 9.97 -18.21 -12.73
C GLU A 153 8.55 -17.76 -13.07
N ALA A 154 8.40 -16.46 -13.38
CA ALA A 154 7.10 -15.82 -13.60
C ALA A 154 6.64 -15.91 -15.05
N ASP A 155 7.53 -15.71 -16.01
CA ASP A 155 7.23 -15.81 -17.44
C ASP A 155 7.59 -17.22 -17.95
N ARG A 156 6.55 -18.03 -18.16
CA ARG A 156 6.68 -19.44 -18.56
C ARG A 156 6.43 -19.65 -20.05
N GLY A 157 6.49 -18.59 -20.85
CA GLY A 157 6.19 -18.66 -22.29
C GLY A 157 4.70 -18.85 -22.61
N THR A 158 3.82 -18.50 -21.67
CA THR A 158 2.36 -18.51 -21.87
C THR A 158 1.85 -17.09 -22.15
N ASP A 159 0.53 -16.91 -22.21
CA ASP A 159 -0.11 -15.59 -22.28
C ASP A 159 -0.18 -14.88 -20.92
N ARG A 160 0.45 -15.42 -19.87
CA ARG A 160 0.35 -14.93 -18.48
C ARG A 160 1.68 -14.94 -17.77
N ILE A 161 1.84 -14.03 -16.81
CA ILE A 161 2.87 -14.16 -15.77
C ILE A 161 2.28 -14.84 -14.53
N ALA A 162 3.03 -15.76 -13.94
CA ALA A 162 2.67 -16.48 -12.72
C ALA A 162 3.47 -15.95 -11.52
N LEU A 163 2.80 -15.32 -10.56
CA LEU A 163 3.45 -14.84 -9.34
C LEU A 163 3.38 -15.91 -8.25
N ALA A 164 4.55 -16.36 -7.79
CA ALA A 164 4.65 -17.36 -6.74
C ALA A 164 4.17 -16.84 -5.37
N ALA A 165 3.58 -17.75 -4.58
CA ALA A 165 3.12 -17.45 -3.22
C ALA A 165 4.24 -16.94 -2.31
N SER A 166 5.46 -17.45 -2.48
CA SER A 166 6.65 -17.15 -1.66
C SER A 166 7.03 -15.67 -1.62
N TRP A 167 6.71 -14.90 -2.66
CA TRP A 167 6.96 -13.46 -2.71
C TRP A 167 5.71 -12.60 -2.92
N CYS A 168 4.53 -13.21 -2.94
CA CYS A 168 3.27 -12.48 -2.92
C CYS A 168 2.83 -12.17 -1.49
N LYS A 169 2.24 -10.99 -1.30
CA LYS A 169 1.70 -10.60 0.00
C LYS A 169 0.62 -11.60 0.44
N GLY A 170 0.80 -12.18 1.63
CA GLY A 170 -0.16 -13.13 2.21
C GLY A 170 -0.11 -14.53 1.62
N GLY A 171 0.96 -14.89 0.90
CA GLY A 171 1.15 -16.26 0.41
C GLY A 171 0.21 -16.66 -0.73
N ARG A 172 -0.38 -15.70 -1.45
CA ARG A 172 -1.37 -15.96 -2.50
C ARG A 172 -0.70 -15.92 -3.87
N ALA A 173 -0.48 -17.08 -4.47
CA ALA A 173 -0.11 -17.17 -5.87
C ALA A 173 -1.25 -16.64 -6.75
N ARG A 174 -0.89 -16.06 -7.90
CA ARG A 174 -1.87 -15.56 -8.87
C ARG A 174 -1.22 -15.40 -10.24
N GLU A 175 -2.06 -15.31 -11.27
CA GLU A 175 -1.63 -15.03 -12.62
C GLU A 175 -2.14 -13.68 -13.10
N ILE A 176 -1.37 -13.07 -14.00
CA ILE A 176 -1.74 -11.79 -14.65
C ILE A 176 -1.56 -11.96 -16.15
N LEU A 177 -2.61 -11.65 -16.90
CA LEU A 177 -2.61 -11.73 -18.36
C LEU A 177 -1.61 -10.72 -18.95
N ILE A 178 -0.84 -11.18 -19.96
CA ILE A 178 0.01 -10.37 -20.82
C ILE A 178 -0.85 -9.92 -22.00
N ARG A 179 -1.21 -8.65 -21.98
CA ARG A 179 -2.23 -8.03 -22.84
C ARG A 179 -1.64 -7.11 -23.90
N THR A 180 -0.49 -6.50 -23.63
CA THR A 180 0.07 -5.46 -24.50
C THR A 180 1.45 -5.84 -25.04
N PRO A 181 1.84 -5.30 -26.21
CA PRO A 181 3.21 -5.44 -26.72
C PRO A 181 4.26 -4.90 -25.74
N GLU A 182 3.97 -3.84 -25.00
CA GLU A 182 4.88 -3.22 -24.02
C GLU A 182 5.16 -4.14 -22.84
N GLN A 183 4.14 -4.88 -22.37
CA GLN A 183 4.32 -5.92 -21.35
C GLN A 183 5.23 -7.04 -21.85
N LYS A 184 5.04 -7.51 -23.09
CA LYS A 184 5.93 -8.53 -23.70
C LYS A 184 7.36 -8.01 -23.85
N ALA A 185 7.53 -6.77 -24.32
CA ALA A 185 8.83 -6.13 -24.46
C ALA A 185 9.55 -6.02 -23.10
N LEU A 186 8.84 -5.59 -22.05
CA LEU A 186 9.38 -5.52 -20.70
C LEU A 186 9.87 -6.87 -20.18
N LEU A 187 9.12 -7.96 -20.43
CA LEU A 187 9.54 -9.30 -20.02
C LEU A 187 10.80 -9.76 -20.76
N ARG A 188 10.92 -9.48 -22.07
CA ARG A 188 12.16 -9.75 -22.83
C ARG A 188 13.36 -9.00 -22.25
N GLU A 189 13.22 -7.69 -22.02
CA GLU A 189 14.28 -6.89 -21.38
C GLU A 189 14.67 -7.40 -20.00
N LEU A 190 13.70 -7.93 -19.23
CA LEU A 190 13.96 -8.53 -17.92
C LEU A 190 14.73 -9.85 -18.03
N HIS A 191 14.40 -10.71 -19.00
CA HIS A 191 15.14 -11.94 -19.26
C HIS A 191 16.60 -11.62 -19.59
N ASP A 192 16.84 -10.64 -20.46
CA ASP A 192 18.20 -10.21 -20.83
C ASP A 192 18.97 -9.64 -19.63
N PHE A 193 18.30 -8.89 -18.75
CA PHE A 193 18.95 -8.20 -17.64
C PHE A 193 19.16 -9.07 -16.38
N CYS A 194 18.17 -9.88 -16.00
CA CYS A 194 18.20 -10.65 -14.75
C CYS A 194 18.46 -12.14 -14.97
N GLY A 195 18.18 -12.69 -16.15
CA GLY A 195 18.12 -14.13 -16.38
C GLY A 195 17.23 -14.80 -15.34
N THR A 196 17.83 -15.64 -14.49
CA THR A 196 17.14 -16.38 -13.42
C THR A 196 17.07 -15.64 -12.07
N SER A 197 17.76 -14.51 -11.94
CA SER A 197 17.86 -13.77 -10.68
C SER A 197 16.64 -12.87 -10.42
N SER A 198 16.50 -12.42 -9.16
CA SER A 198 15.53 -11.38 -8.81
C SER A 198 16.02 -9.98 -9.13
N LEU A 199 15.13 -8.98 -9.06
CA LEU A 199 15.48 -7.56 -9.08
C LEU A 199 16.15 -7.04 -7.79
N ILE A 200 16.70 -7.94 -6.99
CA ILE A 200 17.60 -7.64 -5.87
C ILE A 200 19.01 -8.00 -6.34
N PRO A 201 19.94 -7.03 -6.42
CA PRO A 201 21.34 -7.32 -6.73
C PRO A 201 21.93 -8.38 -5.78
N ALA A 202 22.77 -9.29 -6.29
CA ALA A 202 23.25 -10.45 -5.54
C ALA A 202 23.97 -10.11 -4.22
N HIS A 203 24.62 -8.93 -4.16
CA HIS A 203 25.34 -8.45 -2.97
C HIS A 203 24.46 -7.69 -1.98
N LEU A 204 23.15 -7.57 -2.24
CA LEU A 204 22.21 -6.83 -1.40
C LEU A 204 21.12 -7.74 -0.82
N SER A 205 20.73 -7.42 0.40
CA SER A 205 19.47 -7.90 0.98
C SER A 205 18.28 -7.11 0.42
N TYR A 206 17.08 -7.69 0.55
CA TYR A 206 15.83 -6.98 0.25
C TYR A 206 15.71 -5.65 1.01
N ALA A 207 16.14 -5.59 2.27
CA ALA A 207 16.06 -4.37 3.08
C ALA A 207 16.96 -3.26 2.53
N GLN A 208 18.17 -3.60 2.08
CA GLN A 208 19.09 -2.65 1.44
C GLN A 208 18.54 -2.18 0.10
N GLN A 209 18.04 -3.11 -0.73
CA GLN A 209 17.46 -2.74 -2.03
C GLN A 209 16.20 -1.90 -1.88
N LEU A 210 15.34 -2.19 -0.89
CA LEU A 210 14.17 -1.38 -0.58
C LEU A 210 14.56 0.04 -0.16
N LYS A 211 15.61 0.20 0.66
CA LYS A 211 16.11 1.53 1.06
C LYS A 211 16.64 2.31 -0.15
N ARG A 212 17.37 1.65 -1.06
CA ARG A 212 17.81 2.24 -2.34
C ARG A 212 16.63 2.66 -3.21
N TYR A 213 15.63 1.78 -3.34
CA TYR A 213 14.37 2.07 -4.03
C TYR A 213 13.73 3.35 -3.48
N GLU A 214 13.52 3.43 -2.17
CA GLU A 214 12.90 4.59 -1.53
C GLU A 214 13.71 5.87 -1.72
N TYR A 215 15.04 5.79 -1.58
CA TYR A 215 15.92 6.93 -1.78
C TYR A 215 15.86 7.48 -3.21
N GLN A 216 16.10 6.63 -4.22
CA GLN A 216 16.13 7.09 -5.61
C GLN A 216 14.77 7.52 -6.14
N THR A 217 13.70 6.81 -5.76
CA THR A 217 12.35 7.25 -6.14
C THR A 217 12.00 8.59 -5.51
N ASN A 218 12.37 8.84 -4.26
CA ASN A 218 12.18 10.16 -3.66
C ASN A 218 13.01 11.25 -4.34
N ALA A 219 14.28 10.97 -4.67
CA ALA A 219 15.14 11.91 -5.39
C ALA A 219 14.58 12.26 -6.79
N ALA A 220 13.94 11.29 -7.45
CA ALA A 220 13.26 11.47 -8.73
C ALA A 220 11.83 12.06 -8.63
N GLY A 221 11.38 12.48 -7.44
CA GLY A 221 10.03 13.02 -7.22
C GLY A 221 8.90 11.97 -7.22
N LEU A 222 9.24 10.68 -7.26
CA LEU A 222 8.32 9.54 -7.30
C LEU A 222 7.90 9.09 -5.89
N HIS A 223 7.18 9.94 -5.16
CA HIS A 223 6.82 9.71 -3.74
C HIS A 223 5.63 8.77 -3.51
N LYS A 224 4.76 8.57 -4.50
CA LYS A 224 3.47 7.85 -4.35
C LYS A 224 3.34 6.70 -5.33
N ASN A 225 4.38 5.87 -5.45
CA ASN A 225 4.46 4.78 -6.44
C ASN A 225 3.34 3.73 -6.37
N HIS A 226 2.61 3.64 -5.25
CA HIS A 226 1.39 2.82 -5.23
C HIS A 226 0.33 3.33 -6.22
N GLY A 227 0.38 4.61 -6.60
CA GLY A 227 -0.44 5.22 -7.64
C GLY A 227 -0.26 4.59 -9.03
N LEU A 228 0.90 3.97 -9.32
CA LEU A 228 1.10 3.20 -10.57
C LEU A 228 0.13 2.01 -10.63
N ARG A 229 -0.02 1.31 -9.50
CA ARG A 229 -0.97 0.22 -9.36
C ARG A 229 -2.43 0.68 -9.38
N HIS A 230 -2.71 1.90 -8.90
CA HIS A 230 -4.03 2.51 -9.10
C HIS A 230 -4.30 2.73 -10.59
N LEU A 231 -3.35 3.29 -11.33
CA LEU A 231 -3.49 3.52 -12.76
C LEU A 231 -3.74 2.19 -13.50
N TYR A 232 -2.92 1.16 -13.24
CA TYR A 232 -3.12 -0.18 -13.80
C TYR A 232 -4.55 -0.70 -13.55
N ALA A 233 -5.04 -0.63 -12.31
CA ALA A 233 -6.36 -1.14 -11.96
C ALA A 233 -7.48 -0.38 -12.70
N GLN A 234 -7.33 0.94 -12.82
CA GLN A 234 -8.32 1.80 -13.48
C GLN A 234 -8.30 1.61 -15.01
N THR A 235 -7.12 1.49 -15.63
CA THR A 235 -6.98 1.13 -17.05
C THR A 235 -7.57 -0.24 -17.32
N ARG A 236 -7.30 -1.22 -16.44
CA ARG A 236 -7.88 -2.56 -16.57
C ARG A 236 -9.40 -2.55 -16.47
N TYR A 237 -9.96 -1.74 -15.56
CA TYR A 237 -11.40 -1.58 -15.46
C TYR A 237 -12.00 -0.97 -16.73
N LEU A 238 -11.36 0.05 -17.29
CA LEU A 238 -11.77 0.66 -18.57
C LEU A 238 -11.73 -0.38 -19.70
N GLN A 239 -10.67 -1.19 -19.77
CA GLN A 239 -10.56 -2.26 -20.75
C GLN A 239 -11.65 -3.33 -20.59
N LEU A 240 -11.98 -3.73 -19.37
CA LEU A 240 -12.97 -4.78 -19.15
C LEU A 240 -14.40 -4.28 -19.39
N THR A 241 -14.72 -3.05 -19.00
CA THR A 241 -16.10 -2.54 -18.99
C THR A 241 -16.43 -1.56 -20.13
N GLY A 242 -15.41 -0.97 -20.75
CA GLY A 242 -15.55 0.16 -21.67
C GLY A 242 -15.87 1.49 -20.98
N ARG A 243 -15.85 1.56 -19.64
CA ARG A 243 -16.28 2.74 -18.87
C ARG A 243 -15.21 3.17 -17.87
N GLN A 244 -15.12 4.48 -17.62
CA GLN A 244 -14.29 4.98 -16.52
C GLN A 244 -14.87 4.52 -15.17
N CYS A 245 -14.00 4.10 -14.25
CA CYS A 245 -14.45 3.67 -12.93
C CYS A 245 -14.93 4.85 -12.06
N PRO A 246 -15.72 4.60 -11.01
CA PRO A 246 -16.29 5.67 -10.18
C PRO A 246 -15.28 6.66 -9.61
N ALA A 247 -14.10 6.19 -9.18
CA ALA A 247 -13.05 7.07 -8.66
C ALA A 247 -12.49 8.03 -9.72
N VAL A 248 -12.38 7.58 -10.97
CA VAL A 248 -11.93 8.42 -12.09
C VAL A 248 -13.02 9.40 -12.50
N GLN A 249 -14.28 8.95 -12.60
CA GLN A 249 -15.41 9.81 -12.93
C GLN A 249 -15.53 11.00 -11.96
N ARG A 250 -15.38 10.77 -10.65
CA ARG A 250 -15.37 11.87 -9.67
C ARG A 250 -14.16 12.79 -9.85
N THR A 251 -12.98 12.23 -10.12
CA THR A 251 -11.79 13.03 -10.41
C THR A 251 -11.97 13.91 -11.65
N LEU A 252 -12.59 13.41 -12.71
CA LEU A 252 -12.92 14.18 -13.91
C LEU A 252 -13.85 15.35 -13.57
N SER A 253 -14.91 15.12 -12.78
CA SER A 253 -15.81 16.20 -12.36
C SER A 253 -15.09 17.26 -11.52
N THR A 254 -14.19 16.87 -10.62
CA THR A 254 -13.39 17.80 -9.81
C THR A 254 -12.42 18.59 -10.69
N GLN A 255 -11.72 17.93 -11.61
CA GLN A 255 -10.75 18.57 -12.51
C GLN A 255 -11.42 19.53 -13.51
N ALA A 256 -12.61 19.21 -14.02
CA ALA A 256 -13.34 20.07 -14.93
C ALA A 256 -13.77 21.41 -14.27
N HIS A 257 -14.18 21.39 -13.00
CA HIS A 257 -14.55 22.60 -12.27
C HIS A 257 -13.37 23.57 -12.05
N LEU A 258 -12.13 23.09 -12.08
CA LEU A 258 -10.94 23.91 -11.84
C LEU A 258 -10.48 24.68 -13.07
N VAL A 259 -10.81 24.19 -14.27
CA VAL A 259 -10.45 24.86 -15.53
C VAL A 259 -11.43 26.00 -15.86
N GLY A 260 -12.61 26.03 -15.23
CA GLY A 260 -13.67 27.01 -15.48
C GLY A 260 -13.83 28.14 -14.45
N GLY A 261 -12.94 28.26 -13.44
CA GLY A 261 -13.02 29.29 -12.41
C GLY A 261 -11.94 30.36 -12.55
N GLU A 262 -12.31 31.64 -12.50
CA GLU A 262 -11.45 32.83 -12.73
C GLU A 262 -10.26 32.99 -11.75
N ASN A 263 -10.11 32.11 -10.75
CA ASN A 263 -9.00 32.15 -9.80
C ASN A 263 -8.25 30.80 -9.83
N GLY A 264 -7.38 30.64 -10.83
CA GLY A 264 -6.50 29.49 -11.02
C GLY A 264 -5.59 29.28 -9.81
N TRP A 265 -6.01 28.43 -8.88
CA TRP A 265 -5.21 28.05 -7.71
C TRP A 265 -4.18 26.98 -8.09
N PHE A 266 -2.90 27.37 -8.14
CA PHE A 266 -1.72 26.62 -8.60
C PHE A 266 -1.28 25.42 -7.71
N GLY A 267 -2.21 24.61 -7.20
CA GLY A 267 -1.89 23.56 -6.22
C GLY A 267 -2.38 22.14 -6.54
N GLN A 268 -3.22 21.94 -7.55
CA GLN A 268 -3.81 20.62 -7.78
C GLN A 268 -2.95 19.72 -8.67
N VAL A 269 -2.57 18.56 -8.12
CA VAL A 269 -1.90 17.50 -8.87
C VAL A 269 -2.91 16.89 -9.85
N ILE A 270 -2.80 17.26 -11.13
CA ILE A 270 -3.53 16.64 -12.24
C ILE A 270 -3.31 15.11 -12.16
N ARG A 271 -4.41 14.36 -12.07
CA ARG A 271 -4.35 12.89 -12.04
C ARG A 271 -4.40 12.36 -13.48
N PRO A 272 -3.64 11.30 -13.78
CA PRO A 272 -3.75 10.64 -15.07
C PRO A 272 -5.15 10.05 -15.22
N ILE A 273 -5.75 10.30 -16.37
CA ILE A 273 -7.01 9.69 -16.78
C ILE A 273 -6.64 8.41 -17.54
N PRO A 274 -7.11 7.23 -17.12
CA PRO A 274 -6.86 5.98 -17.84
C PRO A 274 -7.36 6.06 -19.28
N GLN A 275 -6.55 5.55 -20.19
CA GLN A 275 -6.90 5.39 -21.61
C GLN A 275 -6.80 3.92 -21.99
N LEU A 276 -7.56 3.51 -23.01
CA LEU A 276 -7.38 2.18 -23.59
C LEU A 276 -6.00 2.13 -24.25
N PRO A 277 -5.19 1.09 -23.99
CA PRO A 277 -3.96 0.92 -24.73
C PRO A 277 -4.25 0.69 -26.21
N GLU A 278 -3.33 1.11 -27.06
CA GLU A 278 -3.48 1.03 -28.52
C GLU A 278 -3.71 -0.41 -28.98
N GLY A 279 -4.66 -0.60 -29.90
CA GLY A 279 -5.01 -1.92 -30.44
C GLY A 279 -5.88 -2.80 -29.53
N LEU A 280 -6.23 -2.35 -28.32
CA LEU A 280 -7.16 -3.09 -27.45
C LEU A 280 -8.59 -2.52 -27.49
N THR A 281 -9.57 -3.41 -27.61
CA THR A 281 -11.00 -3.10 -27.50
C THR A 281 -11.52 -3.46 -26.11
N SER A 282 -12.66 -2.85 -25.73
CA SER A 282 -13.29 -3.16 -24.45
C SER A 282 -14.05 -4.49 -24.49
N ALA A 283 -13.97 -5.28 -23.42
CA ALA A 283 -14.68 -6.57 -23.33
C ALA A 283 -16.19 -6.45 -23.02
N GLY A 284 -16.67 -5.27 -22.58
CA GLY A 284 -18.09 -5.02 -22.32
C GLY A 284 -18.66 -5.71 -21.07
N LEU A 285 -17.81 -6.14 -20.14
CA LEU A 285 -18.22 -6.80 -18.90
C LEU A 285 -18.94 -5.84 -17.95
N ASP A 286 -19.74 -6.42 -17.05
CA ASP A 286 -20.36 -5.66 -15.96
C ASP A 286 -19.34 -5.26 -14.87
N ASP A 287 -19.75 -4.37 -13.94
CA ASP A 287 -18.88 -3.88 -12.87
C ASP A 287 -18.43 -5.01 -11.92
N ARG A 288 -19.27 -6.01 -11.66
CA ARG A 288 -18.97 -7.08 -10.71
C ARG A 288 -17.91 -8.02 -11.27
N ASP A 289 -18.08 -8.45 -12.52
CA ASP A 289 -17.17 -9.37 -13.20
C ASP A 289 -15.82 -8.70 -13.46
N ALA A 290 -15.83 -7.44 -13.90
CA ALA A 290 -14.60 -6.67 -14.06
C ALA A 290 -13.84 -6.54 -12.73
N ARG A 291 -14.53 -6.26 -11.63
CA ARG A 291 -13.90 -6.21 -10.30
C ARG A 291 -13.43 -7.57 -9.81
N GLN A 292 -14.10 -8.67 -10.15
CA GLN A 292 -13.66 -10.01 -9.80
C GLN A 292 -12.32 -10.32 -10.48
N ILE A 293 -12.21 -10.07 -11.79
CA ILE A 293 -10.96 -10.25 -12.54
C ILE A 293 -9.84 -9.38 -11.95
N ILE A 294 -10.10 -8.10 -11.71
CA ILE A 294 -9.10 -7.18 -11.12
C ILE A 294 -8.71 -7.63 -9.70
N THR A 295 -9.65 -8.18 -8.93
CA THR A 295 -9.36 -8.72 -7.58
C THR A 295 -8.35 -9.84 -7.66
N GLU A 296 -8.51 -10.76 -8.61
CA GLU A 296 -7.61 -11.89 -8.84
C GLU A 296 -6.24 -11.41 -9.35
N GLU A 297 -6.20 -10.59 -10.41
CA GLU A 297 -4.94 -10.05 -10.99
C GLU A 297 -4.12 -9.27 -9.94
N LEU A 298 -4.80 -8.55 -9.04
CA LEU A 298 -4.18 -7.78 -7.97
C LEU A 298 -3.92 -8.61 -6.70
N GLY A 299 -4.36 -9.86 -6.63
CA GLY A 299 -4.14 -10.75 -5.49
C GLY A 299 -4.85 -10.27 -4.23
N HIS A 300 -6.09 -9.82 -4.37
CA HIS A 300 -6.97 -9.45 -3.28
C HIS A 300 -7.87 -10.63 -2.91
N GLY A 301 -8.21 -10.76 -1.62
CA GLY A 301 -9.05 -11.87 -1.15
C GLY A 301 -10.56 -11.63 -1.30
N ARG A 302 -10.98 -10.44 -1.75
CA ARG A 302 -12.38 -10.06 -1.91
C ARG A 302 -12.54 -8.83 -2.82
N ILE A 303 -13.65 -8.80 -3.56
CA ILE A 303 -14.02 -7.70 -4.48
C ILE A 303 -13.97 -6.33 -3.80
N SER A 304 -14.45 -6.21 -2.56
CA SER A 304 -14.56 -4.92 -1.88
C SER A 304 -13.23 -4.19 -1.65
N ILE A 305 -12.09 -4.88 -1.76
CA ILE A 305 -10.78 -4.23 -1.70
C ILE A 305 -10.53 -3.37 -2.96
N THR A 306 -11.08 -3.76 -4.11
CA THR A 306 -10.98 -2.98 -5.36
C THR A 306 -11.59 -1.59 -5.24
N ASN A 307 -12.53 -1.37 -4.31
CA ASN A 307 -13.12 -0.06 -4.02
C ASN A 307 -12.07 0.99 -3.61
N SER A 308 -10.94 0.56 -3.07
CA SER A 308 -9.83 1.47 -2.75
C SER A 308 -9.10 1.98 -4.00
N TYR A 309 -9.23 1.31 -5.14
CA TYR A 309 -8.61 1.67 -6.42
C TYR A 309 -9.61 2.31 -7.39
N LEU A 310 -10.81 1.71 -7.47
CA LEU A 310 -11.83 2.00 -8.47
C LEU A 310 -12.96 2.89 -7.93
N GLY A 311 -13.03 3.07 -6.61
CA GLY A 311 -14.18 3.67 -5.96
C GLY A 311 -15.40 2.74 -5.98
N SER A 312 -16.53 3.28 -5.54
CA SER A 312 -17.84 2.63 -5.51
C SER A 312 -18.90 3.67 -5.81
N THR A 313 -19.94 3.30 -6.56
CA THR A 313 -21.15 4.13 -6.76
C THR A 313 -22.11 4.02 -5.57
N ARG A 314 -22.05 2.91 -4.81
CA ARG A 314 -22.79 2.71 -3.57
C ARG A 314 -21.98 3.33 -2.43
N GLY A 315 -22.56 4.35 -1.80
CA GLY A 315 -21.98 5.13 -0.69
C GLY A 315 -21.81 4.32 0.60
#